data_AF-A0A5C9ALL2-F1
#
_entry.id   AF-A0A5C9ALL2-F1
#
_cell.length_a   1.000
_cell.length_b   1.000
_cell.length_c   1.000
_cell.angle_alpha   90.00
_cell.angle_beta   90.00
_cell.angle_gamma   90.00
#
_symmetry.space_group_name_H-M   'P 1'
#
loop_
_entity.id
_entity.type
_entity.pdbx_description
1 polymer ?
#
loop_
_entity_poly.entity_id
_entity_poly.type
_entity_poly.pdbx_seq_one_letter_code
_entity_poly.pdbx_strand_id
1 'polypeptide(L)'
;VGGFAEGLQVNHIDGDKYNNNYLNLEWVTPSGNISHSYGLESRGNVKGERNGNSKISNDDVIKIKEMVANGFPQCEVAKLFGIHNSKVSRIVNGKAWRHVNG
;
A
#
# COMPACT_ATOMS: atom_id res chain seq x y z
N VAL A 1 -13.80 8.63 29.48
CA VAL A 1 -14.09 9.44 28.26
C VAL A 1 -15.59 9.65 28.17
N GLY A 2 -16.06 10.90 28.24
CA GLY A 2 -17.47 11.24 28.04
C GLY A 2 -17.83 11.29 26.55
N GLY A 3 -19.12 11.38 26.20
CA GLY A 3 -19.57 11.57 24.81
C GLY A 3 -19.88 10.30 24.01
N PHE A 4 -20.18 9.19 24.69
CA PHE A 4 -20.65 7.97 24.03
C PHE A 4 -21.99 8.20 23.32
N ALA A 5 -22.12 7.64 22.11
CA ALA A 5 -23.36 7.45 21.40
C ALA A 5 -23.35 6.07 20.70
N GLU A 6 -24.55 5.51 20.48
CA GLU A 6 -24.68 4.23 19.78
C GLU A 6 -24.05 4.31 18.38
N GLY A 7 -23.29 3.26 18.01
CA GLY A 7 -22.58 3.19 16.74
C GLY A 7 -21.18 3.82 16.73
N LEU A 8 -20.73 4.44 17.81
CA LEU A 8 -19.35 4.91 17.96
C LEU A 8 -18.39 3.77 18.38
N GLN A 9 -17.11 3.96 18.07
CA GLN A 9 -16.00 3.07 18.42
C GLN A 9 -14.98 3.83 19.25
N VAL A 10 -14.27 3.12 20.15
CA VAL A 10 -13.12 3.67 20.85
C VAL A 10 -11.93 3.72 19.90
N ASN A 11 -11.28 4.87 19.79
CA ASN A 11 -10.02 5.09 19.07
C ASN A 11 -8.93 5.59 20.02
N HIS A 12 -7.68 5.26 19.71
CA HIS A 12 -6.47 5.81 20.34
C HIS A 12 -5.99 7.00 19.52
N ILE A 13 -5.98 8.21 20.10
CA ILE A 13 -5.68 9.47 19.41
C ILE A 13 -4.27 9.47 18.81
N ASP A 14 -3.30 8.86 19.49
CA ASP A 14 -1.92 8.71 19.03
C ASP A 14 -1.68 7.50 18.11
N GLY A 15 -2.69 6.63 17.96
CA GLY A 15 -2.57 5.39 17.20
C GLY A 15 -1.83 4.25 17.89
N ASP A 16 -1.34 4.43 19.13
CA ASP A 16 -0.68 3.39 19.91
C ASP A 16 -1.71 2.62 20.75
N LYS A 17 -1.94 1.36 20.35
CA LYS A 17 -2.88 0.46 21.02
C LYS A 17 -2.49 0.08 22.45
N TYR A 18 -1.24 0.36 22.86
CA TYR A 18 -0.76 0.11 24.22
C TYR A 18 -0.90 1.34 25.12
N ASN A 19 -1.11 2.54 24.58
CA ASN A 19 -1.34 3.76 25.37
C ASN A 19 -2.81 3.90 25.80
N ASN A 20 -3.17 3.21 26.87
CA ASN A 20 -4.55 3.16 27.40
C ASN A 20 -4.91 4.33 28.34
N ASN A 21 -4.14 5.42 28.34
CA ASN A 21 -4.51 6.61 29.09
C ASN A 21 -5.88 7.10 28.62
N TYR A 22 -6.83 7.35 29.53
CA TYR A 22 -8.18 7.77 29.14
C TYR A 22 -8.20 9.09 28.37
N LEU A 23 -7.17 9.94 28.53
CA LEU A 23 -7.00 11.17 27.75
C LEU A 23 -6.55 10.91 26.30
N ASN A 24 -6.00 9.73 26.03
CA ASN A 24 -5.62 9.27 24.70
C ASN A 24 -6.76 8.53 23.96
N LEU A 25 -7.93 8.40 24.60
CA LEU A 25 -9.06 7.68 24.01
C LEU A 25 -10.17 8.65 23.60
N GLU A 26 -10.73 8.43 22.41
CA GLU A 26 -11.86 9.19 21.88
C GLU A 26 -12.94 8.27 21.31
N TRP A 27 -14.18 8.77 21.29
CA TRP A 27 -15.29 8.11 20.60
C TRP A 27 -15.39 8.65 19.17
N VAL A 28 -15.26 7.78 18.18
CA VAL A 28 -15.30 8.14 16.76
C VAL A 28 -16.30 7.28 16.01
N THR A 29 -16.82 7.80 14.91
CA THR A 29 -17.60 6.98 13.97
C THR A 29 -16.68 5.94 13.33
N PRO A 30 -17.22 4.80 12.83
CA PRO A 30 -16.42 3.81 12.12
C PRO A 30 -15.66 4.41 10.92
N SER A 31 -16.30 5.33 10.19
CA SER A 31 -15.65 6.04 9.07
C SER A 31 -14.55 7.00 9.55
N GLY A 32 -14.76 7.70 10.67
CA GLY A 32 -13.76 8.55 11.30
C GLY A 32 -12.53 7.76 11.75
N ASN A 33 -12.74 6.60 12.38
CA ASN A 33 -11.68 5.70 12.82
C ASN A 33 -10.82 5.20 11.64
N ILE A 34 -11.49 4.78 10.56
CA ILE A 34 -10.82 4.37 9.32
C ILE A 34 -10.03 5.55 8.74
N SER A 35 -10.62 6.74 8.66
CA SER A 35 -9.95 7.95 8.15
C SER A 35 -8.72 8.32 8.98
N HIS A 36 -8.85 8.34 10.30
CA HIS A 36 -7.75 8.59 11.24
C HIS A 36 -6.60 7.62 11.01
N SER A 37 -6.91 6.32 10.89
CA SER A 37 -5.88 5.30 10.66
C SER A 37 -5.11 5.45 9.33
N TYR A 38 -5.69 6.10 8.31
CA TYR A 38 -4.95 6.41 7.07
C TYR A 38 -3.98 7.59 7.25
N GLY A 39 -4.24 8.48 8.22
CA GLY A 39 -3.35 9.59 8.57
C GLY A 39 -2.20 9.18 9.49
N LEU A 40 -2.33 8.06 10.21
CA LEU A 40 -1.28 7.54 11.09
C LEU A 40 -0.12 6.94 10.29
N GLU A 41 1.11 7.36 10.63
CA GLU A 41 2.34 6.81 10.03
C GLU A 41 2.47 5.30 10.25
N SER A 42 1.93 4.80 11.38
CA SER A 42 1.98 3.39 11.78
C SER A 42 1.28 2.45 10.80
N ARG A 43 0.28 2.93 10.06
CA ARG A 43 -0.40 2.13 9.01
C ARG A 43 0.45 2.00 7.74
N GLY A 44 1.44 2.89 7.56
CA GLY A 44 2.43 2.86 6.51
C GLY A 44 1.88 3.04 5.09
N ASN A 45 2.61 3.75 4.24
CA ASN A 45 2.34 3.74 2.79
C ASN A 45 2.71 2.37 2.20
N VAL A 46 1.80 1.39 2.25
CA VAL A 46 1.93 0.04 1.69
C VAL A 46 1.83 0.08 0.16
N LYS A 47 2.85 0.67 -0.49
CA LYS A 47 2.98 0.74 -1.95
C LYS A 47 4.09 -0.19 -2.45
N GLY A 48 4.01 -0.59 -3.72
CA GLY A 48 5.04 -1.40 -4.35
C GLY A 48 5.24 -2.72 -3.61
N GLU A 49 6.49 -3.08 -3.32
CA GLU A 49 6.85 -4.33 -2.66
C GLU A 49 6.37 -4.43 -1.21
N ARG A 50 6.06 -3.29 -0.56
CA ARG A 50 5.47 -3.27 0.79
C ARG A 50 3.97 -3.58 0.80
N ASN A 51 3.34 -3.66 -0.37
CA ASN A 51 1.97 -4.14 -0.47
C ASN A 51 1.98 -5.67 -0.34
N GLY A 52 1.31 -6.21 0.69
CA GLY A 52 1.23 -7.66 0.92
C GLY A 52 0.59 -8.46 -0.22
N ASN A 53 -0.11 -7.80 -1.15
CA ASN A 53 -0.63 -8.41 -2.38
C ASN A 53 0.29 -8.27 -3.60
N SER A 54 1.48 -7.68 -3.44
CA SER A 54 2.42 -7.55 -4.55
C SER A 54 2.99 -8.91 -4.95
N LYS A 55 3.05 -9.17 -6.26
CA LYS A 55 3.65 -10.38 -6.82
C LYS A 55 5.11 -10.20 -7.25
N ILE A 56 5.59 -8.95 -7.25
CA ILE A 56 6.90 -8.56 -7.76
C ILE A 56 7.51 -7.51 -6.83
N SER A 57 8.83 -7.47 -6.77
CA SER A 57 9.64 -6.53 -5.98
C SER A 57 10.05 -5.29 -6.79
N ASN A 58 10.71 -4.32 -6.15
CA ASN A 58 11.34 -3.20 -6.86
C ASN A 58 12.39 -3.70 -7.88
N ASP A 59 13.20 -4.69 -7.51
CA ASP A 59 14.24 -5.26 -8.38
C ASP A 59 13.65 -5.96 -9.60
N ASP A 60 12.52 -6.66 -9.42
CA ASP A 60 11.81 -7.29 -10.54
C ASP A 60 11.32 -6.24 -11.53
N VAL A 61 10.85 -5.08 -11.04
CA VAL A 61 10.42 -3.98 -11.90
C VAL A 61 11.58 -3.42 -12.72
N ILE A 62 12.76 -3.27 -12.12
CA ILE A 62 13.98 -2.84 -12.82
C ILE A 62 14.32 -3.85 -13.92
N LYS A 63 14.40 -5.14 -13.59
CA LYS A 63 14.67 -6.22 -14.56
C LYS A 63 13.65 -6.27 -15.69
N ILE A 64 12.36 -6.10 -15.39
CA ILE A 64 11.29 -6.05 -16.41
C ILE A 64 11.56 -4.93 -17.41
N LYS A 65 11.92 -3.73 -16.93
CA LYS A 65 12.23 -2.59 -17.82
C LYS A 65 13.46 -2.87 -18.67
N GLU A 66 14.53 -3.38 -18.06
CA GLU A 66 15.78 -3.72 -18.75
C GLU A 66 15.55 -4.78 -19.83
N MET A 67 14.83 -5.87 -19.53
CA MET A 67 14.53 -6.92 -20.51
C MET A 67 13.75 -6.36 -21.70
N VAL A 68 12.71 -5.56 -21.45
CA VAL A 68 11.94 -4.97 -22.55
C VAL A 68 12.77 -3.97 -23.36
N ALA A 69 13.63 -3.18 -22.71
CA ALA A 69 14.56 -2.28 -23.38
C ALA A 69 15.59 -3.02 -24.25
N ASN A 70 16.00 -4.22 -23.84
CA ASN A 70 16.86 -5.13 -24.61
C ASN A 70 16.11 -5.93 -25.70
N GLY A 71 14.85 -5.58 -25.99
CA GLY A 71 14.09 -6.15 -27.11
C GLY A 71 13.34 -7.45 -26.78
N PHE A 72 13.30 -7.89 -25.52
CA PHE A 72 12.52 -9.07 -25.16
C PHE A 72 11.01 -8.81 -25.31
N PRO A 73 10.24 -9.75 -25.90
CA PRO A 73 8.80 -9.61 -26.00
C PRO A 73 8.14 -9.50 -24.62
N GLN A 74 7.28 -8.49 -24.43
CA GLN A 74 6.59 -8.29 -23.15
C GLN A 74 5.77 -9.51 -22.71
N CYS A 75 5.32 -10.36 -23.65
CA CYS A 75 4.57 -11.59 -23.34
C CYS A 75 5.47 -12.66 -22.70
N GLU A 76 6.74 -12.74 -23.07
CA GLU A 76 7.71 -13.66 -22.47
C GLU A 76 8.16 -13.16 -21.10
N VAL A 77 8.45 -11.85 -20.99
CA VAL A 77 8.76 -11.20 -19.72
C VAL A 77 7.59 -11.41 -18.72
N ALA A 78 6.35 -11.25 -19.17
CA ALA A 78 5.18 -11.50 -18.33
C ALA A 78 5.12 -12.94 -17.77
N LYS A 79 5.39 -13.94 -18.62
CA LYS A 79 5.45 -15.35 -18.23
C LYS A 79 6.57 -15.60 -17.22
N LEU A 80 7.76 -15.03 -17.46
CA LEU A 80 8.93 -15.20 -16.58
C LEU A 80 8.64 -14.72 -15.16
N PHE A 81 7.96 -13.59 -15.01
CA PHE A 81 7.62 -13.01 -13.70
C PHE A 81 6.25 -13.45 -13.15
N GLY A 82 5.54 -14.37 -13.84
CA GLY A 82 4.22 -14.85 -13.38
C GLY A 82 3.16 -13.75 -13.28
N ILE A 83 3.26 -12.70 -14.10
CA ILE A 83 2.33 -11.57 -14.13
C ILE A 83 1.62 -11.46 -15.48
N HIS A 84 0.49 -10.77 -15.50
CA HIS A 84 -0.22 -10.53 -16.75
C HIS A 84 0.54 -9.55 -17.66
N ASN A 85 0.49 -9.75 -18.98
CA ASN A 85 1.17 -8.90 -19.95
C ASN A 85 0.76 -7.41 -19.84
N SER A 86 -0.51 -7.12 -19.53
CA SER A 86 -0.96 -5.75 -19.28
C SER A 86 -0.24 -5.10 -18.08
N LYS A 87 0.20 -5.87 -17.08
CA LYS A 87 0.99 -5.36 -15.94
C LYS A 87 2.39 -4.96 -16.40
N VAL A 88 3.05 -5.78 -17.23
CA VAL A 88 4.35 -5.44 -17.85
C VAL A 88 4.22 -4.16 -18.68
N SER A 89 3.21 -4.08 -19.55
CA SER A 89 2.97 -2.87 -20.36
C SER A 89 2.78 -1.62 -19.49
N ARG A 90 2.04 -1.71 -18.38
CA ARG A 90 1.87 -0.57 -17.46
C ARG A 90 3.16 -0.18 -16.75
N ILE A 91 4.01 -1.14 -16.40
CA ILE A 91 5.33 -0.88 -15.79
C ILE A 91 6.22 -0.14 -16.78
N VAL A 92 6.37 -0.68 -17.99
CA VAL A 92 7.22 -0.11 -19.05
C VAL A 92 6.77 1.30 -19.45
N ASN A 93 5.46 1.54 -19.52
CA ASN A 93 4.89 2.85 -19.85
C ASN A 93 4.82 3.81 -18.64
N GLY A 94 5.40 3.47 -17.49
CA GLY A 94 5.39 4.34 -16.30
C GLY A 94 3.99 4.58 -15.70
N LYS A 95 3.00 3.72 -16.00
CA LYS A 95 1.63 3.79 -15.45
C LYS A 95 1.46 2.98 -14.16
N ALA A 96 2.42 2.14 -13.83
CA ALA A 96 2.53 1.40 -12.58
C ALA A 96 3.96 1.49 -12.05
N TRP A 97 4.16 1.32 -10.75
CA TRP A 97 5.49 1.37 -10.12
C TRP A 97 6.29 2.65 -10.43
N ARG A 98 5.60 3.80 -10.54
CA ARG A 98 6.16 5.13 -10.85
C ARG A 98 7.28 5.60 -9.92
N HIS A 99 7.36 5.01 -8.73
CA HIS A 99 8.36 5.34 -7.72
C HIS A 99 9.66 4.53 -7.88
N VAL A 100 9.65 3.50 -8.74
CA VAL A 100 10.84 2.69 -9.04
C VAL A 100 11.51 3.27 -10.27
N ASN A 101 12.64 3.92 -10.05
CA ASN A 101 13.50 4.44 -11.09
C ASN A 101 14.55 3.38 -11.44
N GLY A 102 14.78 3.22 -12.74
CA GLY A 102 15.58 2.17 -13.38
C GLY A 102 15.33 2.28 -14.87
#